data_AF-A0A7C7RCE5-F1
#
_entry.id   AF-A0A7C7RCE5-F1
#
_cell.length_a   1.000
_cell.length_b   1.000
_cell.length_c   1.000
_cell.angle_alpha   90.00
_cell.angle_beta   90.00
_cell.angle_gamma   90.00
#
_symmetry.space_group_name_H-M   'P 1'
#
loop_
_entity.id
_entity.type
_entity.pdbx_description
1 polymer ?
#
loop_
_entity_poly.entity_id
_entity_poly.type
_entity_poly.pdbx_seq_one_letter_code
_entity_poly.pdbx_strand_id
1 'polypeptide(L)'
;MGTRIGRTIAEIKNMLLQMSKMVEEAVRTSILAYQRQDLQLAQRVIEKDEEIDTLDVRINSLILKTLALQQPMAADFRFLTSAMLIGEQLERVGDHAVNIAEQVTGLIEKTDKIPVSILGLNEMAAIAVSMLGDSINAFVYGGAKMAEEVRARDKEVDDLYISVVNQEIDTMATSRSEVRPGVYHIILAINIERIADLATNIAEDIIFLVEGRLVRHTDEYVPVQETKQAPAKGGPCPAPEGGHREPLECLENHANHVHDCLAQAALAVKAYFDDQDELFTKYVGQVGELEQAADMIKRNVRAHLPRGIIMPIDKFELFLYLNEQDGIADTAEDMLEWITYRKTRIPEKIREGIDRILNKSLEISKKLPTIIHAARTYFQTGDEDVRIHVKDSIRNLRTLEHEADVMEHELKKQTFALEQDAASIYYFIRLIELVGKSADQAENAVDVLRSMIAK
;
A
#
# COMPACT_ATOMS: atom_id res chain seq x y z
N MET A 1 -30.21 -12.07 26.04
CA MET A 1 -29.65 -13.04 25.08
C MET A 1 -29.25 -12.28 23.83
N GLY A 2 -27.95 -12.21 23.52
CA GLY A 2 -27.47 -11.49 22.33
C GLY A 2 -27.91 -12.18 21.04
N THR A 3 -28.28 -11.38 20.04
CA THR A 3 -28.55 -11.81 18.66
C THR A 3 -27.36 -12.63 18.12
N ARG A 4 -27.61 -13.50 17.14
CA ARG A 4 -26.55 -14.32 16.52
C ARG A 4 -25.41 -13.43 15.99
N ILE A 5 -25.75 -12.29 15.40
CA ILE A 5 -24.79 -11.29 14.92
C ILE A 5 -23.99 -10.64 16.06
N GLY A 6 -24.64 -10.30 17.17
CA GLY A 6 -23.95 -9.71 18.33
C GLY A 6 -22.90 -10.64 18.95
N ARG A 7 -23.12 -11.96 18.91
CA ARG A 7 -22.10 -12.94 19.33
C ARG A 7 -20.92 -12.99 18.38
N THR A 8 -21.17 -12.97 17.06
CA THR A 8 -20.10 -12.96 16.06
C THR A 8 -19.28 -11.67 16.09
N ILE A 9 -19.94 -10.53 16.29
CA ILE A 9 -19.26 -9.24 16.50
C ILE A 9 -18.35 -9.29 17.74
N ALA A 10 -18.81 -9.89 18.84
CA ALA A 10 -17.98 -10.05 20.04
C ALA A 10 -16.79 -11.00 19.79
N GLU A 11 -16.96 -12.05 18.99
CA GLU A 11 -15.89 -12.95 18.59
C GLU A 11 -14.83 -12.23 17.74
N ILE A 12 -15.26 -11.49 16.71
CA ILE A 12 -14.38 -10.67 15.86
C ILE A 12 -13.63 -9.64 16.71
N LYS A 13 -14.32 -8.95 17.62
CA LYS A 13 -13.69 -7.99 18.53
C LYS A 13 -12.59 -8.65 19.36
N ASN A 14 -12.85 -9.82 19.93
CA ASN A 14 -11.84 -10.54 20.73
C ASN A 14 -10.64 -10.98 19.88
N MET A 15 -10.87 -11.44 18.65
CA MET A 15 -9.80 -11.84 17.74
C MET A 15 -8.95 -10.64 17.30
N LEU A 16 -9.57 -9.51 16.97
CA LEU A 16 -8.85 -8.27 16.67
C LEU A 16 -8.00 -7.81 17.85
N LEU A 17 -8.52 -7.89 19.08
CA LEU A 17 -7.74 -7.54 20.27
C LEU A 17 -6.55 -8.48 20.51
N GLN A 18 -6.73 -9.77 20.19
CA GLN A 18 -5.63 -10.73 20.24
C GLN A 18 -4.56 -10.38 19.20
N MET A 19 -4.96 -10.15 17.94
CA MET A 19 -4.07 -9.77 16.84
C MET A 19 -3.34 -8.45 17.16
N SER A 20 -4.07 -7.44 17.62
CA SER A 20 -3.53 -6.14 18.06
C SER A 20 -2.40 -6.31 19.08
N LYS A 21 -2.59 -7.18 20.08
CA LYS A 21 -1.57 -7.45 21.10
C LYS A 21 -0.35 -8.15 20.52
N MET A 22 -0.54 -9.09 19.59
CA MET A 22 0.55 -9.81 18.93
C MET A 22 1.40 -8.87 18.07
N VAL A 23 0.74 -8.00 17.30
CA VAL A 23 1.37 -6.97 16.48
C VAL A 23 2.13 -5.96 17.35
N GLU A 24 1.53 -5.46 18.43
CA GLU A 24 2.20 -4.56 19.39
C GLU A 24 3.43 -5.25 20.04
N GLU A 25 3.33 -6.54 20.37
CA GLU A 25 4.47 -7.33 20.86
C GLU A 25 5.55 -7.50 19.78
N ALA A 26 5.18 -7.76 18.53
CA ALA A 26 6.09 -7.91 17.41
C ALA A 26 6.91 -6.63 17.18
N VAL A 27 6.26 -5.47 17.09
CA VAL A 27 6.93 -4.16 16.95
C VAL A 27 7.84 -3.89 18.15
N ARG A 28 7.37 -4.07 19.38
CA ARG A 28 8.23 -3.87 20.57
C ARG A 28 9.43 -4.79 20.57
N THR A 29 9.24 -6.04 20.16
CA THR A 29 10.30 -7.06 20.14
C THR A 29 11.31 -6.79 19.03
N SER A 30 10.88 -6.32 17.86
CA SER A 30 11.78 -5.95 16.75
C SER A 30 12.64 -4.73 17.11
N ILE A 31 12.05 -3.71 17.74
CA ILE A 31 12.79 -2.57 18.30
C ILE A 31 13.74 -3.02 19.41
N LEU A 32 13.32 -3.92 20.30
CA LEU A 32 14.20 -4.45 21.34
C LEU A 32 15.35 -5.27 20.77
N ALA A 33 15.11 -6.02 19.68
CA ALA A 33 16.12 -6.75 18.94
C ALA A 33 17.18 -5.80 18.38
N TYR A 34 16.77 -4.66 17.82
CA TYR A 34 17.67 -3.59 17.40
C TYR A 34 18.50 -3.06 18.57
N GLN A 35 17.82 -2.64 19.65
CA GLN A 35 18.46 -2.01 20.82
C GLN A 35 19.47 -2.92 21.52
N ARG A 36 19.15 -4.22 21.62
CA ARG A 36 20.00 -5.23 22.29
C ARG A 36 20.91 -5.98 21.34
N GLN A 37 20.74 -5.76 20.04
CA GLN A 37 21.47 -6.45 18.99
C GLN A 37 21.32 -7.97 19.07
N ASP A 38 20.08 -8.38 19.29
CA ASP A 38 19.75 -9.75 19.62
C ASP A 38 19.07 -10.44 18.44
N LEU A 39 19.86 -11.24 17.72
CA LEU A 39 19.38 -12.05 16.60
C LEU A 39 18.27 -13.02 17.00
N GLN A 40 18.24 -13.50 18.24
CA GLN A 40 17.18 -14.40 18.70
C GLN A 40 15.86 -13.65 18.96
N LEU A 41 15.93 -12.37 19.35
CA LEU A 41 14.73 -11.52 19.39
C LEU A 41 14.21 -11.24 17.98
N ALA A 42 15.09 -10.91 17.03
CA ALA A 42 14.71 -10.66 15.64
C ALA A 42 14.06 -11.90 15.00
N GLN A 43 14.71 -13.06 15.10
CA GLN A 43 14.19 -14.31 14.54
C GLN A 43 12.82 -14.68 15.11
N ARG A 44 12.59 -14.44 16.40
CA ARG A 44 11.28 -14.68 17.02
C ARG A 44 10.17 -13.81 16.47
N VAL A 45 10.47 -12.59 16.01
CA VAL A 45 9.47 -11.73 15.36
C VAL A 45 9.07 -12.35 14.03
N ILE A 46 10.05 -12.70 13.20
CA ILE A 46 9.86 -13.30 11.87
C ILE A 46 9.04 -14.60 11.98
N GLU A 47 9.37 -15.47 12.93
CA GLU A 47 8.68 -16.77 13.09
C GLU A 47 7.24 -16.64 13.60
N LYS A 48 6.93 -15.59 14.37
CA LYS A 48 5.60 -15.40 14.96
C LYS A 48 4.60 -14.72 14.01
N ASP A 49 5.08 -14.19 12.89
CA ASP A 49 4.27 -13.45 11.94
C ASP A 49 3.17 -14.31 11.29
N GLU A 50 3.46 -15.59 11.03
CA GLU A 50 2.46 -16.54 10.51
C GLU A 50 1.21 -16.66 11.42
N GLU A 51 1.37 -16.44 12.74
CA GLU A 51 0.24 -16.43 13.66
C GLU A 51 -0.65 -15.18 13.49
N ILE A 52 -0.07 -14.04 13.11
CA ILE A 52 -0.76 -12.78 12.80
C ILE A 52 -1.56 -12.94 11.51
N ASP A 53 -0.93 -13.44 10.44
CA ASP A 53 -1.57 -13.73 9.14
C ASP A 53 -2.75 -14.69 9.31
N THR A 54 -2.55 -15.76 10.08
CA THR A 54 -3.58 -16.76 10.35
C THR A 54 -4.78 -16.12 11.06
N LEU A 55 -4.55 -15.18 11.99
CA LEU A 55 -5.62 -14.45 12.65
C LEU A 55 -6.33 -13.50 11.70
N ASP A 56 -5.62 -12.75 10.86
CA ASP A 56 -6.22 -11.87 9.86
C ASP A 56 -7.17 -12.65 8.94
N VAL A 57 -6.67 -13.72 8.32
CA VAL A 57 -7.45 -14.58 7.42
C VAL A 57 -8.71 -15.10 8.12
N ARG A 58 -8.60 -15.47 9.40
CA ARG A 58 -9.73 -15.96 10.20
C ARG A 58 -10.73 -14.86 10.54
N ILE A 59 -10.27 -13.66 10.91
CA ILE A 59 -11.10 -12.47 11.15
C ILE A 59 -11.89 -12.15 9.89
N ASN A 60 -11.19 -12.02 8.76
CA ASN A 60 -11.76 -11.71 7.45
C ASN A 60 -12.78 -12.76 7.03
N SER A 61 -12.45 -14.04 7.14
CA SER A 61 -13.39 -15.14 6.84
C SER A 61 -14.67 -15.06 7.67
N LEU A 62 -14.56 -14.75 8.97
CA LEU A 62 -15.72 -14.66 9.87
C LEU A 62 -16.58 -13.42 9.57
N ILE A 63 -15.96 -12.29 9.26
CA ILE A 63 -16.65 -11.06 8.83
C ILE A 63 -17.43 -11.33 7.54
N LEU A 64 -16.79 -11.86 6.51
CA LEU A 64 -17.41 -12.15 5.21
C LEU A 64 -18.60 -13.10 5.34
N LYS A 65 -18.43 -14.19 6.10
CA LYS A 65 -19.49 -15.14 6.41
C LYS A 65 -20.67 -14.46 7.12
N THR A 66 -20.40 -13.50 8.00
CA THR A 66 -21.44 -12.74 8.71
C THR A 66 -22.20 -11.81 7.79
N LEU A 67 -21.49 -11.06 6.95
CA LEU A 67 -22.09 -10.18 5.93
C LEU A 67 -22.98 -10.96 4.96
N ALA A 68 -22.52 -12.13 4.51
CA ALA A 68 -23.25 -12.98 3.56
C ALA A 68 -24.52 -13.60 4.17
N LEU A 69 -24.46 -14.07 5.42
CA LEU A 69 -25.54 -14.87 6.02
C LEU A 69 -26.55 -14.06 6.83
N GLN A 70 -26.20 -12.88 7.33
CA GLN A 70 -27.00 -12.20 8.37
C GLN A 70 -27.51 -10.81 7.98
N GLN A 71 -27.13 -10.26 6.81
CA GLN A 71 -27.56 -8.94 6.31
C GLN A 71 -27.61 -7.85 7.40
N PRO A 72 -26.45 -7.51 8.01
CA PRO A 72 -26.38 -6.58 9.13
C PRO A 72 -27.05 -5.24 8.87
N MET A 73 -27.61 -4.65 9.94
CA MET A 73 -28.08 -3.27 9.92
C MET A 73 -26.89 -2.28 9.87
N ALA A 74 -27.17 -1.00 9.63
CA ALA A 74 -26.13 0.01 9.35
C ALA A 74 -24.99 0.08 10.39
N ALA A 75 -25.31 -0.03 11.68
CA ALA A 75 -24.29 -0.01 12.75
C ALA A 75 -23.43 -1.29 12.76
N ASP A 76 -24.05 -2.46 12.63
CA ASP A 76 -23.34 -3.74 12.58
C ASP A 76 -22.49 -3.86 11.31
N PHE A 77 -23.00 -3.36 10.18
CA PHE A 77 -22.25 -3.33 8.91
C PHE A 77 -21.02 -2.44 9.04
N ARG A 78 -21.18 -1.24 9.60
CA ARG A 78 -20.07 -0.31 9.85
C ARG A 78 -19.01 -0.92 10.76
N PHE A 79 -19.42 -1.61 11.83
CA PHE A 79 -18.49 -2.35 12.68
C PHE A 79 -17.71 -3.38 11.88
N LEU A 80 -18.40 -4.24 11.12
CA LEU A 80 -17.78 -5.32 10.36
C LEU A 80 -16.82 -4.80 9.29
N THR A 81 -17.14 -3.70 8.60
CA THR A 81 -16.23 -3.10 7.61
C THR A 81 -15.03 -2.42 8.26
N SER A 82 -15.24 -1.70 9.37
CA SER A 82 -14.12 -1.05 10.09
C SER A 82 -13.19 -2.10 10.72
N ALA A 83 -13.76 -3.19 11.24
CA ALA A 83 -13.00 -4.32 11.78
C ALA A 83 -12.11 -4.99 10.72
N MET A 84 -12.57 -5.06 9.47
CA MET A 84 -11.80 -5.59 8.34
C MET A 84 -10.63 -4.67 7.99
N LEU A 85 -10.89 -3.37 7.85
CA LEU A 85 -9.84 -2.38 7.54
C LEU A 85 -8.78 -2.29 8.64
N ILE A 86 -9.21 -2.30 9.92
CA ILE A 86 -8.30 -2.34 11.06
C ILE A 86 -7.47 -3.63 11.07
N GLY A 87 -8.07 -4.78 10.73
CA GLY A 87 -7.35 -6.05 10.59
C GLY A 87 -6.23 -5.97 9.55
N GLU A 88 -6.54 -5.43 8.36
CA GLU A 88 -5.58 -5.18 7.28
C GLU A 88 -4.45 -4.24 7.73
N GLN A 89 -4.76 -3.14 8.43
CA GLN A 89 -3.69 -2.26 8.93
C GLN A 89 -2.82 -2.96 9.98
N LEU A 90 -3.40 -3.80 10.85
CA LEU A 90 -2.66 -4.54 11.86
C LEU A 90 -1.71 -5.58 11.26
N GLU A 91 -2.13 -6.28 10.19
CA GLU A 91 -1.27 -7.22 9.47
C GLU A 91 -0.08 -6.49 8.83
N ARG A 92 -0.33 -5.37 8.14
CA ARG A 92 0.74 -4.53 7.57
C ARG A 92 1.71 -3.99 8.63
N VAL A 93 1.24 -3.68 9.84
CA VAL A 93 2.13 -3.33 10.96
C VAL A 93 2.99 -4.53 11.38
N GLY A 94 2.44 -5.75 11.34
CA GLY A 94 3.17 -7.01 11.49
C GLY A 94 4.30 -7.14 10.47
N ASP A 95 4.01 -6.95 9.19
CA ASP A 95 5.00 -6.96 8.11
C ASP A 95 6.14 -5.98 8.36
N HIS A 96 5.81 -4.75 8.77
CA HIS A 96 6.83 -3.75 9.11
C HIS A 96 7.67 -4.15 10.33
N ALA A 97 7.10 -4.88 11.30
CA ALA A 97 7.85 -5.44 12.41
C ALA A 97 8.83 -6.53 11.95
N VAL A 98 8.42 -7.39 11.01
CA VAL A 98 9.28 -8.39 10.35
C VAL A 98 10.40 -7.72 9.57
N ASN A 99 10.08 -6.73 8.74
CA ASN A 99 11.06 -5.95 7.99
C ASN A 99 12.11 -5.32 8.91
N ILE A 100 11.71 -4.76 10.06
CA ILE A 100 12.63 -4.26 11.09
C ILE A 100 13.55 -5.40 11.57
N ALA A 101 13.00 -6.55 11.92
CA ALA A 101 13.78 -7.70 12.41
C ALA A 101 14.79 -8.23 11.37
N GLU A 102 14.41 -8.27 10.09
CA GLU A 102 15.30 -8.62 8.99
C GLU A 102 16.43 -7.60 8.81
N GLN A 103 16.11 -6.30 8.88
CA GLN A 103 17.13 -5.24 8.83
C GLN A 103 18.09 -5.32 10.02
N VAL A 104 17.59 -5.61 11.22
CA VAL A 104 18.44 -5.85 12.41
C VAL A 104 19.39 -7.02 12.17
N THR A 105 18.90 -8.12 11.61
CA THR A 105 19.72 -9.28 11.28
C THR A 105 20.81 -8.93 10.28
N GLY A 106 20.42 -8.25 9.19
CA GLY A 106 21.35 -7.76 8.18
C GLY A 106 22.40 -6.81 8.76
N LEU A 107 21.99 -5.88 9.63
CA LEU A 107 22.89 -4.95 10.30
C LEU A 107 23.93 -5.68 11.15
N ILE A 108 23.50 -6.62 12.00
CA ILE A 108 24.39 -7.36 12.91
C ILE A 108 25.36 -8.25 12.14
N GLU A 109 24.89 -8.98 11.13
CA GLU A 109 25.72 -9.94 10.39
C GLU A 109 26.70 -9.28 9.42
N LYS A 110 26.34 -8.10 8.89
CA LYS A 110 27.05 -7.49 7.76
C LYS A 110 27.83 -6.23 8.12
N THR A 111 27.89 -5.85 9.39
CA THR A 111 28.66 -4.69 9.85
C THR A 111 29.63 -5.06 10.99
N ASP A 112 30.91 -4.72 10.84
CA ASP A 112 31.96 -5.02 11.82
C ASP A 112 31.95 -4.07 13.03
N LYS A 113 31.32 -2.91 12.85
CA LYS A 113 31.10 -1.90 13.88
C LYS A 113 29.62 -1.66 13.98
N ILE A 114 29.10 -1.83 15.19
CA ILE A 114 27.77 -1.39 15.52
C ILE A 114 27.90 0.05 16.01
N PRO A 115 27.35 1.04 15.30
CA PRO A 115 27.38 2.42 15.76
C PRO A 115 26.56 2.57 17.04
N VAL A 116 27.00 3.51 17.87
CA VAL A 116 26.28 3.97 19.06
C VAL A 116 24.84 4.30 18.67
N SER A 117 23.88 3.75 19.43
CA SER A 117 22.45 4.11 19.39
C SER A 117 22.23 5.53 18.89
N ILE A 118 21.58 5.66 17.72
CA ILE A 118 21.30 6.97 17.14
C ILE A 118 20.33 7.73 18.04
N LEU A 119 20.61 9.01 18.23
CA LEU A 119 19.73 9.96 18.90
C LEU A 119 18.45 10.09 18.03
N GLY A 120 17.28 9.78 18.58
CA GLY A 120 16.00 9.97 17.89
C GLY A 120 15.32 8.69 17.37
N LEU A 121 16.04 7.66 16.89
CA LEU A 121 15.39 6.45 16.35
C LEU A 121 14.62 5.68 17.45
N ASN A 122 15.18 5.58 18.66
CA ASN A 122 14.50 5.00 19.81
C ASN A 122 13.29 5.82 20.27
N GLU A 123 13.36 7.15 20.13
CA GLU A 123 12.28 8.06 20.49
C GLU A 123 11.13 7.93 19.48
N MET A 124 11.45 7.94 18.20
CA MET A 124 10.52 7.71 17.10
C MET A 124 9.81 6.36 17.24
N ALA A 125 10.56 5.29 17.55
CA ALA A 125 10.00 3.98 17.85
C ALA A 125 9.06 3.98 19.06
N ALA A 126 9.42 4.70 20.13
CA ALA A 126 8.59 4.80 21.32
C ALA A 126 7.26 5.52 21.03
N ILE A 127 7.29 6.58 20.22
CA ILE A 127 6.09 7.30 19.79
C ILE A 127 5.22 6.43 18.91
N ALA A 128 5.78 5.79 17.88
CA ALA A 128 5.04 4.90 16.98
C ALA A 128 4.36 3.73 17.73
N VAL A 129 5.09 3.09 18.67
CA VAL A 129 4.52 2.06 19.56
C VAL A 129 3.40 2.60 20.44
N SER A 130 3.54 3.84 20.95
CA SER A 130 2.47 4.48 21.72
C SER A 130 1.27 4.80 20.86
N MET A 131 1.47 5.31 19.63
CA MET A 131 0.39 5.62 18.68
C MET A 131 -0.41 4.36 18.34
N LEU A 132 0.27 3.25 18.05
CA LEU A 132 -0.36 1.95 17.82
C LEU A 132 -1.15 1.48 19.05
N GLY A 133 -0.56 1.53 20.25
CA GLY A 133 -1.25 1.16 21.48
C GLY A 133 -2.49 2.02 21.75
N ASP A 134 -2.39 3.33 21.50
CA ASP A 134 -3.48 4.28 21.71
C ASP A 134 -4.59 4.15 20.65
N SER A 135 -4.26 3.81 19.40
CA SER A 135 -5.25 3.51 18.37
C SER A 135 -6.02 2.23 18.72
N ILE A 136 -5.34 1.18 19.20
CA ILE A 136 -5.98 -0.03 19.71
C ILE A 136 -6.88 0.28 20.92
N ASN A 137 -6.42 1.11 21.85
CA ASN A 137 -7.24 1.56 22.98
C ASN A 137 -8.48 2.33 22.52
N ALA A 138 -8.33 3.23 21.54
CA ALA A 138 -9.44 3.96 20.95
C ALA A 138 -10.49 3.00 20.36
N PHE A 139 -10.07 1.89 19.73
CA PHE A 139 -10.96 0.84 19.23
C PHE A 139 -11.68 0.10 20.35
N VAL A 140 -10.97 -0.25 21.44
CA VAL A 140 -11.55 -0.95 22.60
C VAL A 140 -12.66 -0.12 23.25
N TYR A 141 -12.35 1.14 23.55
CA TYR A 141 -13.17 2.03 24.37
C TYR A 141 -14.09 2.95 23.54
N GLY A 142 -14.03 2.90 22.21
CA GLY A 142 -14.88 3.68 21.30
C GLY A 142 -14.62 5.19 21.36
N GLY A 143 -13.35 5.57 21.52
CA GLY A 143 -12.96 6.95 21.79
C GLY A 143 -12.50 7.71 20.55
N ALA A 144 -13.41 8.40 19.85
CA ALA A 144 -13.04 9.27 18.73
C ALA A 144 -12.01 10.35 19.13
N LYS A 145 -12.08 10.85 20.36
CA LYS A 145 -11.09 11.79 20.89
C LYS A 145 -9.68 11.18 21.00
N MET A 146 -9.56 9.94 21.46
CA MET A 146 -8.27 9.24 21.54
C MET A 146 -7.70 9.01 20.13
N ALA A 147 -8.57 8.67 19.17
CA ALA A 147 -8.17 8.53 17.78
C ALA A 147 -7.68 9.87 17.17
N GLU A 148 -8.33 11.00 17.44
CA GLU A 148 -7.83 12.32 16.99
C GLU A 148 -6.48 12.68 17.66
N GLU A 149 -6.26 12.28 18.91
CA GLU A 149 -4.97 12.45 19.60
C GLU A 149 -3.85 11.59 18.99
N VAL A 150 -4.16 10.42 18.41
CA VAL A 150 -3.20 9.63 17.62
C VAL A 150 -2.82 10.40 16.36
N ARG A 151 -3.80 10.85 15.58
CA ARG A 151 -3.55 11.60 14.32
C ARG A 151 -2.71 12.85 14.53
N ALA A 152 -2.89 13.56 15.64
CA ALA A 152 -2.13 14.77 15.94
C ALA A 152 -0.64 14.51 16.22
N ARG A 153 -0.25 13.28 16.58
CA ARG A 153 1.15 12.90 16.87
C ARG A 153 1.92 12.41 15.65
N ASP A 154 1.24 12.13 14.54
CA ASP A 154 1.83 11.71 13.27
C ASP A 154 2.95 12.67 12.83
N LYS A 155 2.64 13.97 12.87
CA LYS A 155 3.61 15.04 12.60
C LYS A 155 4.88 14.98 13.46
N GLU A 156 4.78 14.53 14.72
CA GLU A 156 5.95 14.40 15.60
C GLU A 156 6.87 13.28 15.10
N VAL A 157 6.31 12.18 14.59
CA VAL A 157 7.06 11.08 13.97
C VAL A 157 7.69 11.54 12.66
N ASP A 158 6.97 12.27 11.82
CA ASP A 158 7.50 12.82 10.55
C ASP A 158 8.71 13.74 10.79
N ASP A 159 8.57 14.68 11.73
CA ASP A 159 9.62 15.63 12.07
C ASP A 159 10.86 14.90 12.63
N LEU A 160 10.66 13.83 13.42
CA LEU A 160 11.75 12.97 13.92
C LEU A 160 12.38 12.13 12.82
N TYR A 161 11.59 11.57 11.90
CA TYR A 161 12.07 10.81 10.76
C TYR A 161 13.03 11.65 9.91
N ILE A 162 12.61 12.87 9.56
CA ILE A 162 13.46 13.82 8.82
C ILE A 162 14.76 14.11 9.58
N SER A 163 14.67 14.32 10.90
CA SER A 163 15.85 14.56 11.74
C SER A 163 16.82 13.37 11.74
N VAL A 164 16.31 12.15 11.93
CA VAL A 164 17.11 10.92 11.95
C VAL A 164 17.79 10.70 10.59
N VAL A 165 17.05 10.84 9.49
CA VAL A 165 17.60 10.65 8.14
C VAL A 165 18.71 11.66 7.84
N ASN A 166 18.51 12.95 8.17
CA ASN A 166 19.54 13.97 7.96
C ASN A 166 20.80 13.68 8.79
N GLN A 167 20.64 13.25 10.04
CA GLN A 167 21.77 12.86 10.89
C GLN A 167 22.53 11.64 10.33
N GLU A 168 21.82 10.65 9.79
CA GLU A 168 22.47 9.51 9.13
C GLU A 168 23.23 9.94 7.88
N ILE A 169 22.65 10.82 7.05
CA ILE A 169 23.34 11.36 5.87
C ILE A 169 24.62 12.09 6.26
N ASP A 170 24.57 12.96 7.27
CA ASP A 170 25.74 13.69 7.76
C ASP A 170 26.81 12.73 8.30
N THR A 171 26.38 11.71 9.05
CA THR A 171 27.29 10.68 9.60
C THR A 171 27.95 9.88 8.48
N MET A 172 27.18 9.44 7.49
CA MET A 172 27.68 8.73 6.31
C MET A 172 28.65 9.59 5.47
N ALA A 173 28.46 10.91 5.44
CA ALA A 173 29.37 11.83 4.76
C ALA A 173 30.75 11.94 5.45
N THR A 174 30.83 11.70 6.76
CA THR A 174 32.10 11.77 7.51
C THR A 174 33.02 10.57 7.29
N SER A 175 32.48 9.37 7.02
CA SER A 175 33.29 8.17 6.80
C SER A 175 32.55 7.11 5.99
N ARG A 176 33.27 6.51 5.02
CA ARG A 176 32.77 5.39 4.20
C ARG A 176 32.38 4.16 5.04
N SER A 177 32.94 3.99 6.25
CA SER A 177 32.57 2.90 7.16
C SER A 177 31.14 3.02 7.69
N GLU A 178 30.60 4.24 7.75
CA GLU A 178 29.27 4.51 8.31
C GLU A 178 28.15 4.38 7.27
N VAL A 179 28.49 4.34 5.97
CA VAL A 179 27.52 4.24 4.87
C VAL A 179 26.63 3.00 5.02
N ARG A 180 27.24 1.84 5.31
CA ARG A 180 26.47 0.58 5.38
C ARG A 180 25.55 0.52 6.60
N PRO A 181 26.01 0.80 7.84
CA PRO A 181 25.11 0.95 8.98
C PRO A 181 24.03 2.01 8.76
N GLY A 182 24.37 3.17 8.17
CA GLY A 182 23.42 4.26 7.96
C GLY A 182 22.28 3.91 7.01
N VAL A 183 22.53 3.09 5.99
CA VAL A 183 21.44 2.55 5.15
C VAL A 183 20.47 1.70 5.97
N TYR A 184 20.96 0.81 6.83
CA TYR A 184 20.08 0.02 7.70
C TYR A 184 19.27 0.91 8.65
N HIS A 185 19.88 1.94 9.23
CA HIS A 185 19.19 2.86 10.11
C HIS A 185 18.11 3.69 9.41
N ILE A 186 18.35 4.13 8.17
CA ILE A 186 17.34 4.81 7.35
C ILE A 186 16.17 3.86 7.08
N ILE A 187 16.43 2.60 6.70
CA ILE A 187 15.36 1.63 6.45
C ILE A 187 14.57 1.32 7.73
N LEU A 188 15.25 1.23 8.88
CA LEU A 188 14.58 1.09 10.18
C LEU A 188 13.68 2.30 10.47
N ALA A 189 14.15 3.51 10.22
CA ALA A 189 13.36 4.73 10.39
C ALA A 189 12.14 4.74 9.46
N ILE A 190 12.29 4.35 8.19
CA ILE A 190 11.15 4.23 7.25
C ILE A 190 10.10 3.26 7.81
N ASN A 191 10.50 2.07 8.26
CA ASN A 191 9.53 1.10 8.78
C ASN A 191 8.82 1.60 10.06
N ILE A 192 9.51 2.34 10.91
CA ILE A 192 8.91 2.94 12.11
C ILE A 192 7.91 4.04 11.74
N GLU A 193 8.22 4.88 10.74
CA GLU A 193 7.29 5.88 10.22
C GLU A 193 6.05 5.22 9.61
N ARG A 194 6.22 4.17 8.80
CA ARG A 194 5.07 3.39 8.30
C ARG A 194 4.19 2.79 9.39
N ILE A 195 4.77 2.37 10.51
CA ILE A 195 3.97 1.90 11.66
C ILE A 195 3.15 3.04 12.26
N ALA A 196 3.68 4.27 12.31
CA ALA A 196 2.94 5.44 12.75
C ALA A 196 1.80 5.80 11.77
N ASP A 197 2.06 5.83 10.46
CA ASP A 197 1.04 6.03 9.41
C ASP A 197 -0.11 5.04 9.57
N LEU A 198 0.21 3.76 9.73
CA LEU A 198 -0.79 2.70 9.88
C LEU A 198 -1.57 2.85 11.19
N ALA A 199 -0.93 3.32 12.27
CA ALA A 199 -1.62 3.65 13.52
C ALA A 199 -2.58 4.84 13.33
N THR A 200 -2.21 5.83 12.52
CA THR A 200 -3.06 6.96 12.09
C THR A 200 -4.25 6.45 11.26
N ASN A 201 -4.04 5.54 10.31
CA ASN A 201 -5.12 4.92 9.53
C ASN A 201 -6.11 4.16 10.42
N ILE A 202 -5.60 3.36 11.39
CA ILE A 202 -6.46 2.68 12.37
C ILE A 202 -7.28 3.69 13.17
N ALA A 203 -6.68 4.80 13.58
CA ALA A 203 -7.38 5.88 14.27
C ALA A 203 -8.50 6.49 13.41
N GLU A 204 -8.25 6.73 12.12
CA GLU A 204 -9.26 7.22 11.17
C GLU A 204 -10.43 6.25 11.00
N ASP A 205 -10.14 4.95 10.88
CA ASP A 205 -11.15 3.89 10.81
C ASP A 205 -12.01 3.84 12.09
N ILE A 206 -11.42 4.11 13.25
CA ILE A 206 -12.15 4.21 14.52
C ILE A 206 -13.05 5.45 14.55
N ILE A 207 -12.58 6.60 14.06
CA ILE A 207 -13.43 7.79 14.00
C ILE A 207 -14.61 7.53 13.05
N PHE A 208 -14.38 6.88 11.92
CA PHE A 208 -15.45 6.45 11.03
C PHE A 208 -16.41 5.48 11.72
N LEU A 209 -15.90 4.50 12.45
CA LEU A 209 -16.72 3.55 13.21
C LEU A 209 -17.66 4.27 14.19
N VAL A 210 -17.13 5.20 14.98
CA VAL A 210 -17.86 5.89 16.05
C VAL A 210 -18.81 6.96 15.49
N GLU A 211 -18.31 7.81 14.60
CA GLU A 211 -19.01 9.04 14.19
C GLU A 211 -19.71 8.88 12.84
N GLY A 212 -19.31 7.91 12.02
CA GLY A 212 -19.85 7.69 10.68
C GLY A 212 -19.45 8.74 9.65
N ARG A 213 -18.53 9.64 10.01
CA ARG A 213 -17.87 10.55 9.07
C ARG A 213 -16.55 9.94 8.61
N LEU A 214 -16.24 10.09 7.33
CA LEU A 214 -14.91 9.79 6.82
C LEU A 214 -13.99 10.94 7.24
N VAL A 215 -12.86 10.63 7.86
CA VAL A 215 -11.89 11.60 8.32
C VAL A 215 -10.55 11.26 7.68
N ARG A 216 -10.52 11.27 6.34
CA ARG A 216 -9.24 11.22 5.62
C ARG A 216 -8.68 12.62 5.52
N HIS A 217 -7.36 12.72 5.35
CA HIS A 217 -6.65 13.95 4.97
C HIS A 217 -7.51 14.82 4.03
N THR A 218 -8.10 15.87 4.60
CA THR A 218 -8.42 17.06 3.83
C THR A 218 -7.13 17.85 3.82
N ASP A 219 -6.19 17.47 2.96
CA ASP A 219 -5.22 18.46 2.54
C ASP A 219 -6.02 19.65 2.02
N GLU A 220 -5.67 20.84 2.49
CA GLU A 220 -6.31 22.07 2.05
C GLU A 220 -6.27 22.13 0.52
N TYR A 221 -7.44 21.91 -0.08
CA TYR A 221 -7.69 22.23 -1.47
C TYR A 221 -7.32 23.69 -1.72
N VAL A 222 -6.18 23.92 -2.40
CA VAL A 222 -5.87 25.19 -3.03
C VAL A 222 -6.59 25.21 -4.39
N PRO A 223 -7.56 26.10 -4.62
CA PRO A 223 -8.31 26.10 -5.88
C PRO A 223 -7.40 26.54 -7.02
N VAL A 224 -7.08 25.63 -7.94
CA VAL A 224 -6.48 26.01 -9.23
C VAL A 224 -7.61 26.34 -10.20
N GLN A 225 -7.59 27.57 -10.72
CA GLN A 225 -8.59 28.08 -11.65
C GLN A 225 -8.57 27.32 -12.97
N GLU A 226 -9.77 27.00 -13.47
CA GLU A 226 -10.04 26.22 -14.68
C GLU A 226 -9.27 26.69 -15.92
N THR A 227 -8.68 25.74 -16.65
CA THR A 227 -8.45 25.88 -18.09
C THR A 227 -9.18 24.79 -18.87
N LYS A 228 -10.13 25.25 -19.67
CA LYS A 228 -11.08 24.49 -20.48
C LYS A 228 -10.38 23.77 -21.64
N GLN A 229 -10.03 22.50 -21.47
CA GLN A 229 -10.05 21.51 -22.55
C GLN A 229 -9.91 20.10 -21.96
N ALA A 230 -10.99 19.32 -22.09
CA ALA A 230 -11.19 18.04 -21.43
C ALA A 230 -10.39 16.90 -22.09
N PRO A 231 -9.77 16.00 -21.31
CA PRO A 231 -9.49 14.65 -21.77
C PRO A 231 -10.80 13.90 -22.06
N ALA A 232 -10.77 12.91 -22.95
CA ALA A 232 -11.95 12.17 -23.35
C ALA A 232 -12.61 11.52 -22.12
N LYS A 233 -13.85 11.94 -21.82
CA LYS A 233 -14.61 11.45 -20.67
C LYS A 233 -14.84 9.95 -20.76
N GLY A 234 -14.09 9.17 -20.00
CA GLY A 234 -14.63 7.97 -19.36
C GLY A 234 -15.71 8.44 -18.38
N GLY A 235 -16.95 8.60 -18.86
CA GLY A 235 -18.06 8.89 -17.98
C GLY A 235 -18.22 7.78 -16.94
N PRO A 236 -18.88 8.05 -15.79
CA PRO A 236 -19.27 6.96 -14.89
C PRO A 236 -19.96 5.87 -15.70
N CYS A 237 -19.60 4.62 -15.44
CA CYS A 237 -20.15 3.44 -16.12
C CYS A 237 -21.66 3.66 -16.39
N PRO A 238 -22.10 3.78 -17.66
CA PRO A 238 -23.48 4.15 -17.96
C PRO A 238 -24.39 3.09 -17.34
N ALA A 239 -25.37 3.54 -16.55
CA ALA A 239 -26.34 2.63 -15.97
C ALA A 239 -27.13 1.98 -17.12
N PRO A 240 -27.13 0.64 -17.28
CA PRO A 240 -28.14 0.02 -18.11
C PRO A 240 -29.49 0.24 -17.41
N GLU A 241 -30.48 0.73 -18.17
CA GLU A 241 -31.86 0.81 -17.69
C GLU A 241 -32.33 -0.59 -17.25
N GLY A 242 -32.33 -0.84 -15.94
CA GLY A 242 -32.95 -2.03 -15.34
C GLY A 242 -32.09 -3.29 -15.14
N GLY A 243 -30.76 -3.21 -15.07
CA GLY A 243 -29.89 -4.37 -14.81
C GLY A 243 -28.92 -4.19 -13.63
N HIS A 244 -28.67 -5.25 -12.87
CA HIS A 244 -27.58 -5.29 -11.88
C HIS A 244 -26.23 -4.99 -12.55
N ARG A 245 -25.39 -4.11 -11.97
CA ARG A 245 -24.04 -3.83 -12.49
C ARG A 245 -23.15 -5.06 -12.34
N GLU A 246 -22.47 -5.47 -13.41
CA GLU A 246 -21.56 -6.62 -13.36
C GLU A 246 -20.24 -6.23 -12.67
N PRO A 247 -19.84 -6.86 -11.56
CA PRO A 247 -18.65 -6.46 -10.80
C PRO A 247 -17.35 -6.49 -11.61
N LEU A 248 -17.20 -7.47 -12.51
CA LEU A 248 -16.02 -7.62 -13.36
C LEU A 248 -15.90 -6.53 -14.43
N GLU A 249 -17.02 -6.05 -14.97
CA GLU A 249 -17.03 -4.90 -15.87
C GLU A 249 -16.57 -3.63 -15.13
N CYS A 250 -16.94 -3.49 -13.86
CA CYS A 250 -16.44 -2.39 -13.04
C CYS A 250 -14.94 -2.50 -12.76
N LEU A 251 -14.41 -3.70 -12.53
CA LEU A 251 -12.96 -3.93 -12.41
C LEU A 251 -12.21 -3.61 -13.70
N GLU A 252 -12.74 -4.04 -14.86
CA GLU A 252 -12.18 -3.72 -16.18
C GLU A 252 -12.14 -2.20 -16.40
N ASN A 253 -13.22 -1.50 -16.07
CA ASN A 253 -13.29 -0.04 -16.14
C ASN A 253 -12.32 0.63 -15.17
N HIS A 254 -12.21 0.14 -13.93
CA HIS A 254 -11.21 0.60 -12.98
C HIS A 254 -9.79 0.41 -13.53
N ALA A 255 -9.52 -0.69 -14.21
CA ALA A 255 -8.18 -1.04 -14.69
C ALA A 255 -7.73 -0.10 -15.81
N ASN A 256 -8.67 0.33 -16.65
CA ASN A 256 -8.40 1.35 -17.65
C ASN A 256 -8.00 2.68 -17.00
N HIS A 257 -8.72 3.14 -15.97
CA HIS A 257 -8.39 4.40 -15.28
C HIS A 257 -7.04 4.32 -14.57
N VAL A 258 -6.78 3.21 -13.87
CA VAL A 258 -5.49 2.95 -13.21
C VAL A 258 -4.34 2.94 -14.23
N HIS A 259 -4.52 2.27 -15.37
CA HIS A 259 -3.52 2.30 -16.45
C HIS A 259 -3.29 3.72 -16.97
N ASP A 260 -4.36 4.49 -17.16
CA ASP A 260 -4.28 5.87 -17.60
C ASP A 260 -3.58 6.76 -16.56
N CYS A 261 -3.78 6.52 -15.25
CA CYS A 261 -3.03 7.19 -14.18
C CYS A 261 -1.53 6.97 -14.36
N LEU A 262 -1.10 5.71 -14.47
CA LEU A 262 0.31 5.38 -14.65
C LEU A 262 0.87 5.97 -15.95
N ALA A 263 0.08 6.00 -17.03
CA ALA A 263 0.46 6.59 -18.30
C ALA A 263 0.66 8.12 -18.20
N GLN A 264 -0.23 8.84 -17.51
CA GLN A 264 -0.05 10.27 -17.26
C GLN A 264 1.13 10.53 -16.31
N ALA A 265 1.34 9.68 -15.31
CA ALA A 265 2.48 9.80 -14.41
C ALA A 265 3.81 9.60 -15.17
N ALA A 266 3.90 8.64 -16.08
CA ALA A 266 5.08 8.48 -16.93
C ALA A 266 5.36 9.72 -17.81
N LEU A 267 4.31 10.36 -18.33
CA LEU A 267 4.44 11.62 -19.07
C LEU A 267 4.89 12.77 -18.15
N ALA A 268 4.40 12.83 -16.92
CA ALA A 268 4.86 13.80 -15.92
C ALA A 268 6.34 13.59 -15.59
N VAL A 269 6.77 12.37 -15.27
CA VAL A 269 8.18 12.03 -15.00
C VAL A 269 9.07 12.49 -16.15
N LYS A 270 8.68 12.23 -17.39
CA LYS A 270 9.41 12.69 -18.57
C LYS A 270 9.46 14.21 -18.68
N ALA A 271 8.32 14.89 -18.48
CA ALA A 271 8.27 16.35 -18.49
C ALA A 271 9.19 16.94 -17.39
N TYR A 272 9.27 16.30 -16.22
CA TYR A 272 10.20 16.68 -15.16
C TYR A 272 11.66 16.49 -15.60
N PHE A 273 12.02 15.36 -16.23
CA PHE A 273 13.37 15.15 -16.74
C PHE A 273 13.79 16.15 -17.81
N ASP A 274 12.83 16.61 -18.61
CA ASP A 274 13.02 17.59 -19.69
C ASP A 274 12.90 19.06 -19.20
N ASP A 275 12.79 19.30 -17.90
CA ASP A 275 12.62 20.62 -17.26
C ASP A 275 11.38 21.39 -17.77
N GLN A 276 10.29 20.68 -18.10
CA GLN A 276 9.03 21.22 -18.62
C GLN A 276 7.99 21.38 -17.50
N ASP A 277 8.22 22.30 -16.56
CA ASP A 277 7.42 22.49 -15.34
C ASP A 277 5.90 22.67 -15.61
N GLU A 278 5.50 23.36 -16.69
CA GLU A 278 4.08 23.53 -17.07
C GLU A 278 3.43 22.20 -17.48
N LEU A 279 4.15 21.37 -18.24
CA LEU A 279 3.66 20.06 -18.66
C LEU A 279 3.64 19.08 -17.50
N PHE A 280 4.66 19.10 -16.64
CA PHE A 280 4.69 18.32 -15.39
C PHE A 280 3.44 18.60 -14.55
N THR A 281 3.19 19.87 -14.25
CA THR A 281 2.02 20.29 -13.44
C THR A 281 0.70 19.86 -14.08
N LYS A 282 0.59 19.99 -15.41
CA LYS A 282 -0.58 19.53 -16.16
C LYS A 282 -0.80 18.03 -16.00
N TYR A 283 0.24 17.22 -16.19
CA TYR A 283 0.12 15.77 -16.11
C TYR A 283 -0.16 15.29 -14.68
N VAL A 284 0.46 15.90 -13.66
CA VAL A 284 0.14 15.66 -12.24
C VAL A 284 -1.35 15.92 -11.97
N GLY A 285 -1.89 17.04 -12.47
CA GLY A 285 -3.33 17.33 -12.34
C GLY A 285 -4.21 16.29 -13.02
N GLN A 286 -3.80 15.78 -14.18
CA GLN A 286 -4.53 14.71 -14.89
C GLN A 286 -4.48 13.37 -14.15
N VAL A 287 -3.37 13.06 -13.46
CA VAL A 287 -3.29 11.88 -12.58
C VAL A 287 -4.31 11.99 -11.46
N GLY A 288 -4.38 13.12 -10.77
CA GLY A 288 -5.38 13.30 -9.70
C GLY A 288 -6.84 13.26 -10.19
N GLU A 289 -7.14 13.73 -11.40
CA GLU A 289 -8.48 13.56 -11.99
C GLU A 289 -8.83 12.09 -12.26
N LEU A 290 -7.85 11.31 -12.73
CA LEU A 290 -8.00 9.89 -13.04
C LEU A 290 -8.07 9.03 -11.78
N GLU A 291 -7.27 9.35 -10.75
CA GLU A 291 -7.34 8.73 -9.42
C GLU A 291 -8.75 8.91 -8.85
N GLN A 292 -9.27 10.15 -8.83
CA GLN A 292 -10.61 10.39 -8.29
C GLN A 292 -11.70 9.60 -9.03
N ALA A 293 -11.53 9.43 -10.35
CA ALA A 293 -12.43 8.62 -11.15
C ALA A 293 -12.31 7.12 -10.82
N ALA A 294 -11.09 6.59 -10.69
CA ALA A 294 -10.82 5.23 -10.27
C ALA A 294 -11.39 4.97 -8.87
N ASP A 295 -11.13 5.87 -7.94
CA ASP A 295 -11.54 5.78 -6.55
C ASP A 295 -13.08 5.85 -6.40
N MET A 296 -13.75 6.62 -7.26
CA MET A 296 -15.22 6.58 -7.39
C MET A 296 -15.73 5.22 -7.90
N ILE A 297 -15.05 4.59 -8.87
CA ILE A 297 -15.40 3.24 -9.34
C ILE A 297 -15.17 2.23 -8.20
N LYS A 298 -14.04 2.31 -7.49
CA LYS A 298 -13.71 1.48 -6.33
C LYS A 298 -14.78 1.57 -5.25
N ARG A 299 -15.19 2.79 -4.86
CA ARG A 299 -16.31 3.04 -3.93
C ARG A 299 -17.63 2.46 -4.46
N ASN A 300 -17.90 2.60 -5.75
CA ASN A 300 -19.12 2.06 -6.38
C ASN A 300 -19.16 0.52 -6.32
N VAL A 301 -18.05 -0.15 -6.64
CA VAL A 301 -17.93 -1.62 -6.54
C VAL A 301 -18.17 -2.05 -5.10
N ARG A 302 -17.50 -1.41 -4.13
CA ARG A 302 -17.68 -1.69 -2.70
C ARG A 302 -19.13 -1.50 -2.23
N ALA A 303 -19.82 -0.47 -2.73
CA ALA A 303 -21.18 -0.12 -2.30
C ALA A 303 -22.29 -0.96 -2.95
N HIS A 304 -22.11 -1.44 -4.19
CA HIS A 304 -23.20 -1.98 -5.01
C HIS A 304 -23.08 -3.48 -5.34
N LEU A 305 -22.36 -4.26 -4.53
CA LEU A 305 -22.32 -5.70 -4.72
C LEU A 305 -23.69 -6.37 -4.49
N PRO A 306 -24.09 -7.33 -5.35
CA PRO A 306 -25.34 -8.08 -5.19
C PRO A 306 -25.47 -8.69 -3.78
N ARG A 307 -26.60 -8.47 -3.13
CA ARG A 307 -26.95 -9.11 -1.85
C ARG A 307 -27.79 -10.37 -2.15
N GLY A 308 -27.20 -11.56 -1.98
CA GLY A 308 -27.94 -12.84 -2.01
C GLY A 308 -28.01 -13.59 -3.34
N ILE A 309 -27.35 -13.11 -4.41
CA ILE A 309 -27.18 -13.87 -5.67
C ILE A 309 -25.87 -14.68 -5.57
N ILE A 310 -25.86 -15.93 -6.04
CA ILE A 310 -24.63 -16.73 -6.24
C ILE A 310 -23.78 -15.99 -7.27
N MET A 311 -22.69 -15.36 -6.83
CA MET A 311 -21.71 -14.77 -7.75
C MET A 311 -20.72 -15.84 -8.21
N PRO A 312 -20.23 -15.77 -9.46
CA PRO A 312 -19.22 -16.70 -9.95
C PRO A 312 -17.86 -16.52 -9.25
N ILE A 313 -17.65 -15.40 -8.55
CA ILE A 313 -16.42 -15.03 -7.85
C ILE A 313 -16.72 -14.68 -6.40
N ASP A 314 -15.79 -14.98 -5.50
CA ASP A 314 -15.85 -14.55 -4.12
C ASP A 314 -15.69 -13.02 -3.96
N LYS A 315 -16.47 -12.42 -3.05
CA LYS A 315 -16.45 -10.96 -2.83
C LYS A 315 -15.10 -10.46 -2.30
N PHE A 316 -14.43 -11.27 -1.49
CA PHE A 316 -13.13 -10.94 -0.93
C PHE A 316 -12.05 -10.94 -1.99
N GLU A 317 -11.99 -11.99 -2.81
CA GLU A 317 -11.07 -12.03 -3.94
C GLU A 317 -11.28 -10.80 -4.84
N LEU A 318 -12.53 -10.39 -5.06
CA LEU A 318 -12.85 -9.19 -5.84
C LEU A 318 -12.30 -7.91 -5.19
N PHE A 319 -12.39 -7.78 -3.87
CA PHE A 319 -11.87 -6.61 -3.15
C PHE A 319 -10.36 -6.60 -3.03
N LEU A 320 -9.74 -7.75 -2.79
CA LEU A 320 -8.30 -7.90 -2.77
C LEU A 320 -7.73 -7.54 -4.15
N TYR A 321 -8.32 -8.07 -5.23
CA TYR A 321 -7.96 -7.70 -6.59
C TYR A 321 -8.10 -6.19 -6.83
N LEU A 322 -9.21 -5.60 -6.40
CA LEU A 322 -9.46 -4.17 -6.53
C LEU A 322 -8.47 -3.32 -5.74
N ASN A 323 -8.02 -3.78 -4.56
CA ASN A 323 -7.00 -3.10 -3.76
C ASN A 323 -5.64 -3.15 -4.44
N GLU A 324 -5.17 -4.32 -4.88
CA GLU A 324 -3.89 -4.44 -5.61
C GLU A 324 -3.90 -3.59 -6.89
N GLN A 325 -5.02 -3.58 -7.61
CA GLN A 325 -5.16 -2.77 -8.81
C GLN A 325 -5.12 -1.27 -8.48
N ASP A 326 -5.73 -0.83 -7.38
CA ASP A 326 -5.69 0.56 -6.94
C ASP A 326 -4.29 0.99 -6.52
N GLY A 327 -3.52 0.08 -5.91
CA GLY A 327 -2.13 0.32 -5.52
C GLY A 327 -1.21 0.74 -6.68
N ILE A 328 -1.57 0.42 -7.93
CA ILE A 328 -0.87 0.92 -9.12
C ILE A 328 -1.07 2.43 -9.29
N ALA A 329 -2.28 2.94 -9.06
CA ALA A 329 -2.58 4.38 -9.12
C ALA A 329 -1.94 5.11 -7.93
N ASP A 330 -2.04 4.56 -6.72
CA ASP A 330 -1.37 5.10 -5.52
C ASP A 330 0.14 5.24 -5.76
N THR A 331 0.76 4.20 -6.32
CA THR A 331 2.20 4.21 -6.65
C THR A 331 2.54 5.28 -7.69
N ALA A 332 1.64 5.55 -8.63
CA ALA A 332 1.81 6.62 -9.61
C ALA A 332 1.79 8.00 -8.95
N GLU A 333 0.95 8.22 -7.95
CA GLU A 333 0.92 9.45 -7.15
C GLU A 333 2.16 9.58 -6.26
N ASP A 334 2.49 8.54 -5.48
CA ASP A 334 3.68 8.47 -4.61
C ASP A 334 4.95 8.83 -5.39
N MET A 335 5.09 8.32 -6.62
CA MET A 335 6.21 8.60 -7.49
C MET A 335 6.30 10.10 -7.85
N LEU A 336 5.18 10.73 -8.20
CA LEU A 336 5.16 12.14 -8.59
C LEU A 336 5.40 13.03 -7.39
N GLU A 337 4.81 12.71 -6.24
CA GLU A 337 5.06 13.41 -4.99
C GLU A 337 6.54 13.32 -4.60
N TRP A 338 7.13 12.11 -4.63
CA TRP A 338 8.54 11.89 -4.34
C TRP A 338 9.46 12.76 -5.21
N ILE A 339 9.13 12.89 -6.49
CA ILE A 339 9.90 13.71 -7.42
C ILE A 339 9.92 15.19 -7.00
N THR A 340 8.83 15.69 -6.42
CA THR A 340 8.72 17.09 -5.99
C THR A 340 9.51 17.41 -4.72
N TYR A 341 9.75 16.44 -3.84
CA TYR A 341 10.47 16.67 -2.58
C TYR A 341 11.88 17.22 -2.75
N ARG A 342 12.52 16.91 -3.88
CA ARG A 342 13.87 17.39 -4.16
C ARG A 342 14.11 17.62 -5.65
N LYS A 343 14.22 18.89 -6.05
CA LYS A 343 14.65 19.27 -7.41
C LYS A 343 16.12 18.87 -7.62
N THR A 344 16.35 17.67 -8.17
CA THR A 344 17.68 17.08 -8.38
C THR A 344 17.86 16.74 -9.84
N ARG A 345 19.01 17.09 -10.42
CA ARG A 345 19.34 16.68 -11.79
C ARG A 345 19.69 15.20 -11.82
N ILE A 346 18.74 14.38 -12.28
CA ILE A 346 18.95 12.94 -12.42
C ILE A 346 19.98 12.66 -13.54
N PRO A 347 21.02 11.85 -13.32
CA PRO A 347 21.97 11.47 -14.36
C PRO A 347 21.30 10.74 -15.54
N GLU A 348 21.78 10.98 -16.76
CA GLU A 348 21.16 10.45 -17.99
C GLU A 348 20.96 8.93 -17.96
N LYS A 349 21.98 8.20 -17.50
CA LYS A 349 21.92 6.73 -17.37
C LYS A 349 20.79 6.25 -16.45
N ILE A 350 20.47 7.03 -15.42
CA ILE A 350 19.39 6.73 -14.48
C ILE A 350 18.03 7.07 -15.10
N ARG A 351 17.93 8.19 -15.83
CA ARG A 351 16.74 8.56 -16.61
C ARG A 351 16.37 7.46 -17.62
N GLU A 352 17.34 7.03 -18.43
CA GLU A 352 17.15 5.93 -19.40
C GLU A 352 16.69 4.63 -18.73
N GLY A 353 17.25 4.33 -17.55
CA GLY A 353 16.85 3.17 -16.76
C GLY A 353 15.41 3.28 -16.25
N ILE A 354 15.04 4.41 -15.65
CA ILE A 354 13.68 4.68 -15.17
C ILE A 354 12.68 4.62 -16.33
N ASP A 355 12.98 5.23 -17.47
CA ASP A 355 12.14 5.18 -18.67
C ASP A 355 11.91 3.73 -19.12
N ARG A 356 12.92 2.87 -19.06
CA ARG A 356 12.77 1.45 -19.42
C ARG A 356 11.84 0.70 -18.45
N ILE A 357 11.98 0.93 -17.14
CA ILE A 357 11.14 0.28 -16.13
C ILE A 357 9.69 0.81 -16.22
N LEU A 358 9.50 2.13 -16.37
CA LEU A 358 8.18 2.73 -16.58
C LEU A 358 7.50 2.17 -17.84
N ASN A 359 8.21 2.11 -18.96
CA ASN A 359 7.64 1.53 -20.19
C ASN A 359 7.24 0.06 -20.03
N LYS A 360 8.03 -0.72 -19.28
CA LYS A 360 7.69 -2.11 -18.97
C LYS A 360 6.47 -2.20 -18.04
N SER A 361 6.39 -1.35 -17.02
CA SER A 361 5.25 -1.25 -16.11
C SER A 361 3.96 -0.81 -16.82
N LEU A 362 4.07 0.08 -17.82
CA LEU A 362 2.97 0.44 -18.72
C LEU A 362 2.53 -0.73 -19.61
N GLU A 363 3.47 -1.52 -20.12
CA GLU A 363 3.16 -2.74 -20.88
C GLU A 363 2.37 -3.75 -20.02
N ILE A 364 2.79 -3.93 -18.77
CA ILE A 364 2.16 -4.80 -17.78
C ILE A 364 0.74 -4.31 -17.44
N SER A 365 0.60 -3.06 -16.98
CA SER A 365 -0.71 -2.49 -16.59
C SER A 365 -1.71 -2.48 -17.74
N LYS A 366 -1.26 -2.24 -18.98
CA LYS A 366 -2.11 -2.28 -20.19
C LYS A 366 -2.73 -3.66 -20.44
N LYS A 367 -2.11 -4.74 -19.96
CA LYS A 367 -2.66 -6.09 -20.09
C LYS A 367 -3.76 -6.36 -19.08
N LEU A 368 -3.80 -5.69 -17.93
CA LEU A 368 -4.79 -5.96 -16.88
C LEU A 368 -6.24 -5.90 -17.40
N PRO A 369 -6.70 -4.83 -18.09
CA PRO A 369 -8.06 -4.79 -18.62
C PRO A 369 -8.38 -5.98 -19.53
N THR A 370 -7.44 -6.40 -20.37
CA THR A 370 -7.63 -7.52 -21.30
C THR A 370 -7.71 -8.87 -20.58
N ILE A 371 -6.94 -9.07 -19.52
CA ILE A 371 -6.98 -10.29 -18.70
C ILE A 371 -8.30 -10.34 -17.92
N ILE A 372 -8.74 -9.22 -17.34
CA ILE A 372 -10.04 -9.11 -16.64
C ILE A 372 -11.18 -9.42 -17.61
N HIS A 373 -11.12 -8.88 -18.83
CA HIS A 373 -12.11 -9.13 -19.87
C HIS A 373 -12.21 -10.63 -20.21
N ALA A 374 -11.08 -11.28 -20.44
CA ALA A 374 -11.04 -12.71 -20.73
C ALA A 374 -11.54 -13.55 -19.54
N ALA A 375 -11.18 -13.16 -18.30
CA ALA A 375 -11.68 -13.79 -17.10
C ALA A 375 -13.21 -13.63 -16.98
N ARG A 376 -13.75 -12.45 -17.28
CA ARG A 376 -15.21 -12.21 -17.36
C ARG A 376 -15.87 -13.15 -18.36
N THR A 377 -15.32 -13.29 -19.56
CA THR A 377 -15.82 -14.26 -20.54
C THR A 377 -15.84 -15.67 -19.96
N TYR A 378 -14.77 -16.12 -19.32
CA TYR A 378 -14.72 -17.43 -18.67
C TYR A 378 -15.81 -17.61 -17.60
N PHE A 379 -16.00 -16.64 -16.70
CA PHE A 379 -17.03 -16.73 -15.66
C PHE A 379 -18.45 -16.75 -16.21
N GLN A 380 -18.67 -16.18 -17.39
CA GLN A 380 -19.97 -16.17 -18.08
C GLN A 380 -20.22 -17.48 -18.86
N THR A 381 -19.21 -18.04 -19.52
CA THR A 381 -19.37 -19.18 -20.43
C THR A 381 -19.02 -20.53 -19.81
N GLY A 382 -18.16 -20.54 -18.79
CA GLY A 382 -17.54 -21.76 -18.25
C GLY A 382 -16.59 -22.46 -19.23
N ASP A 383 -16.15 -21.77 -20.29
CA ASP A 383 -15.31 -22.35 -21.35
C ASP A 383 -13.86 -22.57 -20.88
N GLU A 384 -13.44 -23.83 -20.84
CA GLU A 384 -12.10 -24.21 -20.36
C GLU A 384 -10.98 -23.71 -21.30
N ASP A 385 -11.23 -23.55 -22.60
CA ASP A 385 -10.24 -22.99 -23.53
C ASP A 385 -9.98 -21.51 -23.21
N VAL A 386 -11.04 -20.76 -22.84
CA VAL A 386 -10.92 -19.37 -22.37
C VAL A 386 -10.15 -19.32 -21.05
N ARG A 387 -10.43 -20.25 -20.13
CA ARG A 387 -9.70 -20.35 -18.85
C ARG A 387 -8.19 -20.59 -19.05
N ILE A 388 -7.83 -21.47 -19.99
CA ILE A 388 -6.43 -21.73 -20.36
C ILE A 388 -5.79 -20.45 -20.90
N HIS A 389 -6.51 -19.74 -21.77
CA HIS A 389 -6.03 -18.46 -22.31
C HIS A 389 -5.80 -17.40 -21.22
N VAL A 390 -6.68 -17.30 -20.23
CA VAL A 390 -6.48 -16.41 -19.06
C VAL A 390 -5.23 -16.83 -18.29
N LYS A 391 -5.06 -18.12 -17.97
CA LYS A 391 -3.87 -18.64 -17.27
C LYS A 391 -2.57 -18.35 -18.03
N ASP A 392 -2.58 -18.48 -19.35
CA ASP A 392 -1.41 -18.19 -20.18
C ASP A 392 -1.11 -16.68 -20.23
N SER A 393 -2.14 -15.84 -20.25
CA SER A 393 -1.98 -14.39 -20.17
C SER A 393 -1.40 -13.95 -18.82
N ILE A 394 -1.84 -14.57 -17.72
CA ILE A 394 -1.28 -14.34 -16.38
C ILE A 394 0.20 -14.76 -16.35
N ARG A 395 0.54 -15.95 -16.86
CA ARG A 395 1.96 -16.39 -16.96
C ARG A 395 2.81 -15.43 -17.79
N ASN A 396 2.28 -14.91 -18.89
CA ASN A 396 2.97 -13.92 -19.71
C ASN A 396 3.22 -12.62 -18.94
N LEU A 397 2.24 -12.15 -18.16
CA LEU A 397 2.40 -10.97 -17.33
C LEU A 397 3.50 -11.16 -16.27
N ARG A 398 3.52 -12.29 -15.56
CA ARG A 398 4.60 -12.62 -14.60
C ARG A 398 5.99 -12.68 -15.24
N THR A 399 6.06 -13.08 -16.51
CA THR A 399 7.34 -13.05 -17.23
C THR A 399 7.82 -11.60 -17.45
N LEU A 400 6.89 -10.69 -17.75
CA LEU A 400 7.20 -9.28 -17.95
C LEU A 400 7.52 -8.55 -16.65
N GLU A 401 6.84 -8.89 -15.56
CA GLU A 401 7.18 -8.39 -14.22
C GLU A 401 8.59 -8.84 -13.85
N HIS A 402 8.92 -10.13 -13.99
CA HIS A 402 10.29 -10.59 -13.73
C HIS A 402 11.35 -9.86 -14.58
N GLU A 403 11.04 -9.53 -15.84
CA GLU A 403 11.91 -8.69 -16.66
C GLU A 403 12.06 -7.27 -16.09
N ALA A 404 10.99 -6.67 -15.56
CA ALA A 404 11.00 -5.37 -14.90
C ALA A 404 11.86 -5.40 -13.63
N ASP A 405 11.69 -6.42 -12.80
CA ASP A 405 12.45 -6.71 -11.59
C ASP A 405 13.96 -6.78 -11.85
N VAL A 406 14.34 -7.50 -12.91
CA VAL A 406 15.74 -7.60 -13.35
C VAL A 406 16.26 -6.23 -13.79
N MET A 407 15.45 -5.42 -14.48
CA MET A 407 15.83 -4.06 -14.87
C MET A 407 16.01 -3.14 -13.65
N GLU A 408 15.11 -3.24 -12.67
CA GLU A 408 15.16 -2.49 -11.43
C GLU A 408 16.43 -2.81 -10.64
N HIS A 409 16.69 -4.09 -10.39
CA HIS A 409 17.86 -4.54 -9.64
C HIS A 409 19.18 -4.14 -10.32
N GLU A 410 19.25 -4.23 -11.66
CA GLU A 410 20.42 -3.80 -12.41
C GLU A 410 20.60 -2.28 -12.34
N LEU A 411 19.52 -1.50 -12.41
CA LEU A 411 19.59 -0.05 -12.30
C LEU A 411 20.00 0.40 -10.89
N LYS A 412 19.50 -0.26 -9.83
CA LYS A 412 19.95 -0.02 -8.45
C LYS A 412 21.45 -0.23 -8.31
N LYS A 413 21.99 -1.33 -8.84
CA LYS A 413 23.46 -1.57 -8.85
C LYS A 413 24.23 -0.48 -9.56
N GLN A 414 23.73 -0.04 -10.72
CA GLN A 414 24.36 1.04 -11.48
C GLN A 414 24.31 2.38 -10.73
N THR A 415 23.24 2.63 -9.97
CA THR A 415 23.08 3.82 -9.12
C THR A 415 24.15 3.88 -8.03
N PHE A 416 24.44 2.76 -7.35
CA PHE A 416 25.50 2.70 -6.35
C PHE A 416 26.93 2.88 -6.92
N ALA A 417 27.10 2.69 -8.23
CA ALA A 417 28.38 2.90 -8.91
C ALA A 417 28.60 4.35 -9.36
N LEU A 418 27.63 5.24 -9.15
CA LEU A 418 27.77 6.66 -9.51
C LEU A 418 28.60 7.43 -8.49
N GLU A 419 29.41 8.37 -8.97
CA GLU A 419 30.08 9.37 -8.12
C GLU A 419 29.08 10.48 -7.76
N GLN A 420 28.16 10.19 -6.83
CA GLN A 420 27.15 11.12 -6.31
C GLN A 420 27.15 11.08 -4.77
N ASP A 421 26.58 12.10 -4.13
CA ASP A 421 26.39 12.10 -2.68
C ASP A 421 25.32 11.07 -2.24
N ALA A 422 25.38 10.65 -0.97
CA ALA A 422 24.50 9.61 -0.43
C ALA A 422 23.01 9.97 -0.53
N ALA A 423 22.64 11.25 -0.35
CA ALA A 423 21.25 11.68 -0.44
C ALA A 423 20.74 11.58 -1.88
N SER A 424 21.58 11.88 -2.87
CA SER A 424 21.25 11.71 -4.29
C SER A 424 21.13 10.24 -4.68
N ILE A 425 22.03 9.38 -4.19
CA ILE A 425 21.93 7.92 -4.40
C ILE A 425 20.62 7.38 -3.79
N TYR A 426 20.32 7.72 -2.54
CA TYR A 426 19.08 7.31 -1.87
C TYR A 426 17.84 7.79 -2.64
N TYR A 427 17.82 9.07 -3.03
CA TYR A 427 16.72 9.64 -3.81
C TYR A 427 16.48 8.86 -5.12
N PHE A 428 17.55 8.49 -5.85
CA PHE A 428 17.44 7.69 -7.07
C PHE A 428 16.96 6.27 -6.78
N ILE A 429 17.52 5.60 -5.76
CA ILE A 429 17.09 4.24 -5.38
C ILE A 429 15.61 4.23 -5.02
N ARG A 430 15.15 5.21 -4.24
CA ARG A 430 13.75 5.30 -3.83
C ARG A 430 12.82 5.56 -5.01
N LEU A 431 13.23 6.43 -5.94
CA LEU A 431 12.46 6.65 -7.16
C LEU A 431 12.39 5.38 -8.02
N ILE A 432 13.49 4.62 -8.14
CA ILE A 432 13.54 3.35 -8.86
C ILE A 432 12.58 2.33 -8.22
N GLU A 433 12.55 2.24 -6.88
CA GLU A 433 11.62 1.37 -6.14
C GLU A 433 10.15 1.74 -6.37
N LEU A 434 9.82 3.03 -6.31
CA LEU A 434 8.45 3.49 -6.57
C LEU A 434 8.01 3.15 -7.99
N VAL A 435 8.89 3.31 -8.98
CA VAL A 435 8.60 2.91 -10.36
C VAL A 435 8.35 1.39 -10.45
N GLY A 436 9.22 0.58 -9.84
CA GLY A 436 9.14 -0.89 -9.86
C GLY A 436 7.87 -1.43 -9.20
N LYS A 437 7.50 -0.87 -8.04
CA LYS A 437 6.32 -1.26 -7.25
C LYS A 437 5.02 -1.31 -8.07
N SER A 438 4.88 -0.48 -9.10
CA SER A 438 3.69 -0.49 -9.96
C SER A 438 3.53 -1.80 -10.76
N ALA A 439 4.64 -2.46 -11.11
CA ALA A 439 4.64 -3.79 -11.73
C ALA A 439 4.28 -4.88 -10.72
N ASP A 440 4.81 -4.80 -9.49
CA ASP A 440 4.52 -5.74 -8.40
C ASP A 440 3.02 -5.76 -8.06
N GLN A 441 2.41 -4.57 -7.93
CA GLN A 441 0.98 -4.43 -7.68
C GLN A 441 0.14 -5.07 -8.81
N ALA A 442 0.59 -4.97 -10.06
CA ALA A 442 -0.07 -5.63 -11.17
C ALA A 442 0.10 -7.16 -11.14
N GLU A 443 1.25 -7.67 -10.69
CA GLU A 443 1.45 -9.11 -10.46
C GLU A 443 0.52 -9.63 -9.37
N ASN A 444 0.51 -8.98 -8.21
CA ASN A 444 -0.36 -9.33 -7.10
C ASN A 444 -1.83 -9.39 -7.54
N ALA A 445 -2.29 -8.38 -8.29
CA ALA A 445 -3.63 -8.36 -8.84
C ALA A 445 -3.89 -9.62 -9.70
N VAL A 446 -3.01 -9.98 -10.65
CA VAL A 446 -3.25 -11.17 -11.48
C VAL A 446 -3.11 -12.50 -10.73
N ASP A 447 -2.33 -12.56 -9.66
CA ASP A 447 -2.24 -13.76 -8.81
C ASP A 447 -3.53 -13.96 -8.00
N VAL A 448 -4.18 -12.87 -7.58
CA VAL A 448 -5.54 -12.93 -7.02
C VAL A 448 -6.54 -13.38 -8.09
N LEU A 449 -6.47 -12.84 -9.31
CA LEU A 449 -7.36 -13.27 -10.40
C LEU A 449 -7.16 -14.74 -10.77
N ARG A 450 -5.92 -15.24 -10.66
CA ARG A 450 -5.59 -16.65 -10.84
C ARG A 450 -6.29 -17.53 -9.81
N SER A 451 -6.39 -17.09 -8.55
CA SER A 451 -7.11 -17.83 -7.51
C SER A 451 -8.61 -17.92 -7.83
N MET A 452 -9.20 -16.85 -8.36
CA MET A 452 -10.61 -16.80 -8.74
C MET A 452 -10.96 -17.85 -9.81
N ILE A 453 -10.10 -18.00 -10.84
CA ILE A 453 -10.32 -18.96 -11.94
C ILE A 453 -9.81 -20.37 -11.63
N ALA A 454 -9.17 -20.59 -10.48
CA ALA A 454 -8.65 -21.91 -10.10
C ALA A 454 -9.75 -22.85 -9.58
N LYS A 455 -10.86 -22.28 -9.09
CA LYS A 455 -12.09 -22.97 -8.72
C LYS A 455 -12.77 -23.56 -9.95
#